data_AF-A0A351FZ84-F1
#
_entry.id   AF-A0A351FZ84-F1
#
_cell.length_a   1.000
_cell.length_b   1.000
_cell.length_c   1.000
_cell.angle_alpha   90.00
_cell.angle_beta   90.00
_cell.angle_gamma   90.00
#
_symmetry.space_group_name_H-M   'P 1'
#
loop_
_entity.id
_entity.type
_entity.pdbx_description
1 polymer ?
#
loop_
_entity_poly.entity_id
_entity_poly.type
_entity_poly.pdbx_seq_one_letter_code
_entity_poly.pdbx_strand_id
1 'polypeptide(L)'
;MSQLNPSRRRFLTNTASLACAGLAGRVGVAQDNLKPQVEGNLAWYNVEDWGVEGKGFDDTARYFDRLPQRAEQRVRAAVWGLSRHSAGMLVRFKTNATSIDVRYRLLSNRLDLPHMPATGVSGLDLYARDTQG
;
A
#
# COMPACT_ATOMS: atom_id res chain seq x y z
N MET A 1 2.10 62.66 -24.63
CA MET A 1 0.76 62.98 -25.14
C MET A 1 0.26 61.80 -25.95
N SER A 2 -0.99 61.36 -25.69
CA SER A 2 -1.85 60.51 -26.55
C SER A 2 -1.46 59.03 -26.71
N GLN A 3 -1.90 58.09 -25.86
CA GLN A 3 -3.23 57.42 -25.82
C GLN A 3 -3.48 56.43 -26.97
N LEU A 4 -3.61 55.13 -26.66
CA LEU A 4 -4.84 54.32 -26.78
C LEU A 4 -4.57 52.80 -26.80
N ASN A 5 -5.18 52.12 -25.84
CA ASN A 5 -5.32 50.68 -25.69
C ASN A 5 -6.56 50.19 -26.46
N PRO A 6 -6.52 49.04 -27.15
CA PRO A 6 -7.72 48.24 -27.36
C PRO A 6 -7.62 46.87 -26.66
N SER A 7 -8.67 46.61 -25.88
CA SER A 7 -8.88 45.43 -25.05
C SER A 7 -9.50 44.24 -25.82
N ARG A 8 -9.26 43.03 -25.27
CA ARG A 8 -10.15 41.86 -25.14
C ARG A 8 -10.89 41.35 -26.39
N ARG A 9 -10.37 40.25 -26.98
CA ARG A 9 -11.07 39.08 -27.61
C ARG A 9 -9.97 38.15 -28.18
N ARG A 10 -9.48 37.12 -27.48
CA ARG A 10 -10.04 35.76 -27.27
C ARG A 10 -10.09 34.92 -28.57
N PHE A 11 -9.63 33.66 -28.47
CA PHE A 11 -9.62 32.50 -29.40
C PHE A 11 -8.30 32.32 -30.19
N LEU A 12 -7.55 31.20 -30.18
CA LEU A 12 -7.58 29.81 -29.64
C LEU A 12 -6.11 29.28 -29.71
N THR A 13 -5.48 28.86 -28.60
CA THR A 13 -5.09 27.48 -28.20
C THR A 13 -4.30 26.57 -29.17
N ASN A 14 -3.15 26.11 -28.65
CA ASN A 14 -2.50 24.77 -28.63
C ASN A 14 -1.06 24.76 -29.18
N THR A 15 0.02 24.78 -28.36
CA THR A 15 0.58 23.78 -27.39
C THR A 15 1.07 22.49 -28.10
N ALA A 16 2.20 21.86 -27.74
CA ALA A 16 2.91 21.82 -26.46
C ALA A 16 4.40 21.46 -26.61
N SER A 17 5.24 22.01 -25.73
CA SER A 17 6.59 21.50 -25.40
C SER A 17 6.52 20.89 -24.00
N LEU A 18 6.81 19.60 -23.86
CA LEU A 18 6.83 18.93 -22.55
C LEU A 18 8.20 19.16 -21.88
N ALA A 19 8.20 19.93 -20.80
CA ALA A 19 9.32 20.04 -19.87
C ALA A 19 9.21 18.93 -18.81
N CYS A 20 10.26 18.11 -18.68
CA CYS A 20 10.43 17.19 -17.57
C CYS A 20 10.74 17.97 -16.29
N ALA A 21 9.76 18.08 -15.38
CA ALA A 21 9.94 18.56 -14.03
C ALA A 21 9.32 17.58 -13.03
N GLY A 22 10.17 17.01 -12.17
CA GLY A 22 9.84 16.55 -10.81
C GLY A 22 8.91 15.34 -10.65
N LEU A 23 9.49 14.15 -10.50
CA LEU A 23 8.88 13.07 -9.70
C LEU A 23 9.73 12.81 -8.46
N ALA A 24 9.68 13.76 -7.51
CA ALA A 24 9.91 13.45 -6.10
C ALA A 24 8.53 13.22 -5.46
N GLY A 25 7.91 12.09 -5.79
CA GLY A 25 6.66 11.67 -5.19
C GLY A 25 6.89 11.24 -3.75
N ARG A 26 6.73 12.16 -2.80
CA ARG A 26 6.36 11.78 -1.44
C ARG A 26 4.92 11.27 -1.52
N VAL A 27 4.73 9.96 -1.57
CA VAL A 27 3.45 9.34 -1.23
C VAL A 27 3.30 9.47 0.28
N GLY A 28 2.90 10.66 0.73
CA GLY A 28 2.29 10.81 2.04
C GLY A 28 0.86 10.34 1.91
N VAL A 29 0.58 9.12 2.38
CA VAL A 29 -0.81 8.64 2.46
C VAL A 29 -1.55 9.56 3.43
N ALA A 30 -2.61 10.22 2.95
CA ALA A 30 -3.47 11.03 3.80
C ALA A 30 -4.22 10.10 4.75
N GLN A 31 -3.81 10.05 6.02
CA GLN A 31 -4.45 9.25 7.08
C GLN A 31 -5.80 9.83 7.54
N ASP A 32 -6.23 10.97 7.00
CA ASP A 32 -7.32 11.80 7.52
C ASP A 32 -8.72 11.18 7.39
N ASN A 33 -8.89 10.03 6.73
CA ASN A 33 -10.18 9.37 6.51
C ASN A 33 -10.29 7.94 7.08
N LEU A 34 -9.33 7.50 7.90
CA LEU A 34 -9.39 6.16 8.50
C LEU A 34 -10.46 6.09 9.61
N LYS A 35 -11.34 5.09 9.53
CA LYS A 35 -12.43 4.88 10.51
C LYS A 35 -12.16 3.61 11.32
N PRO A 36 -11.58 3.72 12.53
CA PRO A 36 -11.30 2.54 13.33
C PRO A 36 -12.56 1.93 13.93
N GLN A 37 -12.52 0.62 14.18
CA GLN A 37 -13.46 -0.05 15.06
C GLN A 37 -12.93 -0.01 16.50
N VAL A 38 -13.67 0.64 17.40
CA VAL A 38 -13.24 0.82 18.79
C VAL A 38 -13.81 -0.30 19.66
N GLU A 39 -12.93 -1.04 20.34
CA GLU A 39 -13.26 -2.11 21.27
C GLU A 39 -12.55 -1.82 22.61
N GLY A 40 -13.28 -1.25 23.57
CA GLY A 40 -12.70 -0.81 24.85
C GLY A 40 -11.63 0.27 24.64
N ASN A 41 -10.38 -0.02 25.02
CA ASN A 41 -9.25 0.89 24.88
C ASN A 41 -8.44 0.65 23.59
N LEU A 42 -8.87 -0.26 22.71
CA LEU A 42 -8.22 -0.53 21.44
C LEU A 42 -9.01 0.08 20.27
N ALA A 43 -8.28 0.72 19.36
CA ALA A 43 -8.79 1.16 18.07
C ALA A 43 -8.23 0.25 16.97
N TRP A 44 -9.08 -0.58 16.37
CA TRP A 44 -8.71 -1.49 15.29
C TRP A 44 -8.81 -0.78 13.95
N TYR A 45 -7.72 -0.82 13.18
CA TYR A 45 -7.65 -0.25 11.83
C TYR A 45 -7.46 -1.38 10.80
N ASN A 46 -8.20 -1.33 9.69
CA ASN A 46 -7.99 -2.28 8.59
C ASN A 46 -6.89 -1.74 7.67
N VAL A 47 -5.80 -2.49 7.53
CA VAL A 47 -4.65 -2.11 6.68
C VAL A 47 -5.02 -1.96 5.20
N GLU A 48 -6.12 -2.57 4.77
CA GLU A 48 -6.66 -2.40 3.42
C GLU A 48 -7.14 -0.96 3.15
N ASP A 49 -7.46 -0.19 4.20
CA ASP A 49 -7.96 1.18 4.07
C ASP A 49 -6.88 2.16 3.57
N TRP A 50 -5.59 1.86 3.78
CA TRP A 50 -4.47 2.71 3.35
C TRP A 50 -3.42 2.01 2.48
N GLY A 51 -3.51 0.69 2.31
CA GLY A 51 -2.67 -0.03 1.36
C GLY A 51 -1.48 -0.77 1.95
N VAL A 52 -0.91 -1.64 1.12
CA VAL A 52 0.31 -2.42 1.37
C VAL A 52 1.40 -2.03 0.37
N GLU A 53 2.64 -2.00 0.82
CA GLU A 53 3.83 -1.89 -0.02
C GLU A 53 4.35 -3.28 -0.40
N GLY A 54 5.16 -3.38 -1.45
CA GLY A 54 5.75 -4.64 -1.92
C GLY A 54 4.80 -5.51 -2.75
N LYS A 55 3.58 -5.05 -3.00
CA LYS A 55 2.61 -5.70 -3.88
C LYS A 55 2.85 -5.27 -5.33
N GLY A 56 2.98 -6.24 -6.24
CA GLY A 56 3.29 -5.98 -7.65
C GLY A 56 2.07 -5.75 -8.55
N PHE A 57 0.88 -6.10 -8.10
CA PHE A 57 -0.35 -6.11 -8.90
C PHE A 57 -1.57 -5.77 -8.03
N ASP A 58 -2.56 -5.08 -8.60
CA ASP A 58 -3.81 -4.76 -7.89
C ASP A 58 -4.94 -5.73 -8.25
N ASP A 59 -4.90 -6.34 -9.44
CA ASP A 59 -5.89 -7.29 -9.96
C ASP A 59 -5.71 -8.71 -9.38
N THR A 60 -5.62 -8.79 -8.05
CA THR A 60 -5.36 -10.02 -7.30
C THR A 60 -6.66 -10.70 -6.81
N ALA A 61 -6.69 -12.03 -6.79
CA ALA A 61 -7.85 -12.78 -6.30
C ALA A 61 -8.12 -12.55 -4.81
N ARG A 62 -7.05 -12.41 -4.01
CA ARG A 62 -7.10 -11.97 -2.60
C ARG A 62 -6.19 -10.79 -2.39
N TYR A 63 -6.52 -9.97 -1.40
CA TYR A 63 -5.82 -8.70 -1.16
C TYR A 63 -4.31 -8.86 -0.96
N PHE A 64 -3.86 -9.93 -0.28
CA PHE A 64 -2.45 -10.21 0.00
C PHE A 64 -1.78 -11.20 -0.98
N ASP A 65 -2.40 -11.51 -2.12
CA ASP A 65 -1.76 -12.35 -3.13
C ASP A 65 -0.69 -11.57 -3.91
N ARG A 66 0.39 -12.25 -4.32
CA ARG A 66 1.51 -11.65 -5.06
C ARG A 66 1.34 -11.68 -6.57
N LEU A 67 0.45 -12.53 -7.09
CA LEU A 67 0.18 -12.63 -8.53
C LEU A 67 -1.25 -12.20 -8.84
N PRO A 68 -1.48 -11.64 -10.03
CA PRO A 68 -2.81 -11.23 -10.44
C PRO A 68 -3.68 -12.45 -10.73
N GLN A 69 -4.99 -12.34 -10.55
CA GLN A 69 -5.96 -13.41 -10.74
C GLN A 69 -5.87 -14.04 -12.15
N ARG A 70 -5.60 -13.22 -13.18
CA ARG A 70 -5.40 -13.68 -14.56
C ARG A 70 -4.24 -14.67 -14.73
N ALA A 71 -3.33 -14.77 -13.76
CA ALA A 71 -2.22 -15.71 -13.79
C ALA A 71 -2.62 -17.13 -13.35
N GLU A 72 -3.73 -17.30 -12.62
CA GLU A 72 -4.15 -18.58 -12.02
C GLU A 72 -4.20 -19.73 -13.03
N GLN A 73 -4.81 -19.49 -14.19
CA GLN A 73 -4.94 -20.49 -15.26
C GLN A 73 -3.73 -20.57 -16.20
N ARG A 74 -2.73 -19.71 -16.01
CA ARG A 74 -1.55 -19.61 -16.88
C ARG A 74 -0.31 -20.21 -16.24
N VAL A 75 -0.17 -20.10 -14.93
CA VAL A 75 0.97 -20.64 -14.19
C VAL A 75 0.68 -22.06 -13.70
N ARG A 76 1.73 -22.83 -13.41
CA ARG A 76 1.57 -24.14 -12.78
C ARG A 76 0.92 -24.01 -11.41
N ALA A 77 0.13 -25.01 -11.02
CA ALA A 77 -0.56 -25.04 -9.73
C ALA A 77 0.37 -24.80 -8.53
N ALA A 78 1.60 -25.34 -8.54
CA ALA A 78 2.57 -25.10 -7.48
C ALA A 78 3.01 -23.61 -7.39
N VAL A 79 3.15 -22.94 -8.53
CA VAL A 79 3.52 -21.51 -8.58
C VAL A 79 2.35 -20.65 -8.09
N TRP A 80 1.13 -21.00 -8.49
CA TRP A 80 -0.07 -20.36 -7.98
C TRP A 80 -0.23 -20.55 -6.47
N GLY A 81 0.08 -21.75 -5.95
CA GLY A 81 0.11 -22.00 -4.51
C GLY A 81 1.07 -21.05 -3.79
N LEU A 82 2.30 -20.92 -4.29
CA LEU A 82 3.34 -20.06 -3.72
C LEU A 82 3.04 -18.56 -3.82
N SER A 83 2.28 -18.11 -4.83
CA SER A 83 1.94 -16.70 -4.98
C SER A 83 0.98 -16.19 -3.91
N ARG A 84 0.28 -17.08 -3.20
CA ARG A 84 -0.67 -16.73 -2.13
C ARG A 84 -0.01 -16.53 -0.76
N HIS A 85 1.32 -16.61 -0.69
CA HIS A 85 2.08 -16.21 0.49
C HIS A 85 2.46 -14.74 0.38
N SER A 86 2.25 -13.97 1.45
CA SER A 86 2.47 -12.51 1.55
C SER A 86 3.94 -12.10 1.73
N ALA A 87 4.89 -12.94 1.28
CA ALA A 87 6.31 -12.69 1.46
C ALA A 87 6.75 -11.38 0.79
N GLY A 88 7.43 -10.51 1.54
CA GLY A 88 7.94 -9.23 1.06
C GLY A 88 6.92 -8.08 1.02
N MET A 89 5.67 -8.33 1.43
CA MET A 89 4.70 -7.25 1.64
C MET A 89 4.88 -6.61 3.02
N LEU A 90 4.65 -5.30 3.11
CA LEU A 90 4.67 -4.59 4.38
C LEU A 90 3.58 -3.51 4.42
N VAL A 91 3.18 -3.12 5.63
CA VAL A 91 2.25 -2.02 5.86
C VAL A 91 3.02 -0.91 6.54
N ARG A 92 2.93 0.31 6.01
CA ARG A 92 3.53 1.50 6.61
C ARG A 92 2.46 2.33 7.29
N PHE A 93 2.69 2.69 8.54
CA PHE A 93 1.84 3.63 9.27
C PHE A 93 2.70 4.48 10.21
N LYS A 94 2.13 5.59 10.66
CA LYS A 94 2.69 6.44 11.72
C LYS A 94 1.67 6.53 12.84
N THR A 95 2.13 6.38 14.08
CA THR A 95 1.29 6.47 15.27
C THR A 95 2.09 7.06 16.44
N ASN A 96 1.38 7.65 17.39
CA ASN A 96 1.89 8.03 18.72
C ASN A 96 1.40 7.09 19.82
N ALA A 97 0.77 5.96 19.46
CA ALA A 97 0.31 4.95 20.40
C ALA A 97 1.49 4.32 21.16
N THR A 98 1.29 4.06 22.45
CA THR A 98 2.28 3.41 23.32
C THR A 98 2.20 1.88 23.29
N SER A 99 1.17 1.32 22.66
CA SER A 99 0.98 -0.11 22.42
C SER A 99 0.55 -0.33 20.97
N ILE A 100 1.00 -1.43 20.37
CA ILE A 100 0.62 -1.85 19.03
C ILE A 100 0.14 -3.29 19.11
N ASP A 101 -1.13 -3.49 18.78
CA ASP A 101 -1.77 -4.79 18.75
C ASP A 101 -2.06 -5.17 17.29
N VAL A 102 -1.72 -6.39 16.90
CA VAL A 102 -1.92 -6.86 15.53
C VAL A 102 -2.79 -8.11 15.54
N ARG A 103 -3.85 -8.10 14.73
CA ARG A 103 -4.80 -9.19 14.58
C ARG A 103 -4.92 -9.53 13.10
N TYR A 104 -4.64 -10.78 12.75
CA TYR A 104 -4.69 -11.26 11.37
C TYR A 104 -5.22 -12.69 11.31
N ARG A 105 -5.68 -13.09 10.11
CA ARG A 105 -6.09 -14.46 9.82
C ARG A 105 -5.18 -15.03 8.76
N LEU A 106 -4.77 -16.27 8.95
CA LEU A 106 -3.90 -16.99 8.03
C LEU A 106 -4.74 -17.87 7.11
N LEU A 107 -4.31 -17.95 5.84
CA LEU A 107 -4.89 -18.88 4.88
C LEU A 107 -4.58 -20.34 5.25
N SER A 108 -3.34 -20.58 5.69
CA SER A 108 -2.82 -21.90 6.02
C SER A 108 -3.01 -22.17 7.51
N ASN A 109 -3.49 -23.36 7.86
CA ASN A 109 -3.47 -23.87 9.23
C ASN A 109 -2.08 -24.36 9.64
N ARG A 110 -1.17 -24.57 8.69
CA ARG A 110 0.22 -24.92 8.94
C ARG A 110 1.00 -23.66 9.25
N LEU A 111 1.33 -23.49 10.53
CA LEU A 111 1.95 -22.29 11.07
C LEU A 111 3.48 -22.30 10.94
N ASP A 112 4.10 -23.47 10.77
CA ASP A 112 5.54 -23.68 10.71
C ASP A 112 5.95 -24.72 9.65
N LEU A 113 7.26 -24.81 9.43
CA LEU A 113 7.88 -25.85 8.63
C LEU A 113 8.99 -26.51 9.45
N PRO A 114 9.37 -27.77 9.18
CA PRO A 114 10.44 -28.44 9.92
C PRO A 114 11.78 -27.68 9.95
N HIS A 115 12.00 -26.79 8.98
CA HIS A 115 13.20 -25.97 8.82
C HIS A 115 12.93 -24.46 9.00
N MET A 116 11.72 -24.06 9.40
CA MET A 116 11.38 -22.64 9.56
C MET A 116 10.36 -22.46 10.71
N PRO A 117 10.69 -21.66 11.74
CA PRO A 117 9.82 -21.47 12.88
C PRO A 117 8.54 -20.71 12.51
N ALA A 118 7.51 -20.81 13.36
CA ALA A 118 6.23 -20.15 13.12
C ALA A 118 6.35 -18.63 12.96
N THR A 119 7.29 -18.00 13.67
CA THR A 119 7.59 -16.57 13.53
C THR A 119 8.03 -16.19 12.11
N GLY A 120 8.68 -17.09 11.36
CA GLY A 120 9.10 -16.85 9.98
C GLY A 120 8.07 -17.24 8.92
N VAL A 121 7.25 -18.27 9.17
CA VAL A 121 6.25 -18.77 8.20
C VAL A 121 4.94 -18.00 8.29
N SER A 122 4.49 -17.73 9.52
CA SER A 122 3.15 -17.20 9.80
C SER A 122 3.14 -15.96 10.69
N GLY A 123 4.30 -15.53 11.18
CA GLY A 123 4.44 -14.35 12.02
C GLY A 123 4.42 -13.03 11.26
N LEU A 124 4.67 -11.97 12.03
CA LEU A 124 4.90 -10.62 11.52
C LEU A 124 6.20 -10.09 12.14
N ASP A 125 6.77 -9.08 11.49
CA ASP A 125 7.93 -8.36 11.98
C ASP A 125 7.59 -6.87 12.03
N LEU A 126 7.98 -6.19 13.12
CA LEU A 126 7.69 -4.79 13.34
C LEU A 126 8.99 -4.01 13.44
N TYR A 127 9.19 -3.13 12.48
CA TYR A 127 10.29 -2.17 12.46
C TYR A 127 9.75 -0.79 12.80
N ALA A 128 10.40 -0.13 13.75
CA ALA A 128 10.08 1.23 14.16
C ALA A 128 11.28 2.14 13.94
N ARG A 129 11.00 3.40 13.65
CA ARG A 129 11.96 4.50 13.62
C ARG A 129 11.32 5.68 14.29
N ASP A 130 12.07 6.38 15.13
CA ASP A 130 11.61 7.62 15.74
C ASP A 130 12.38 8.83 15.19
N THR A 131 12.27 9.99 15.85
CA THR A 131 12.98 11.20 15.42
C THR A 131 14.49 11.14 15.67
N GLN A 132 14.97 10.21 16.49
CA GLN A 132 16.38 10.05 16.85
C GLN A 132 17.09 8.99 16.02
N GLY A 133 16.36 8.14 15.29
CA GLY A 133 16.91 7.14 14.38
C GLY A 133 16.33 5.77 14.62
#